data_AF-A0A7C0WXX7-F1
#
_entry.id   AF-A0A7C0WXX7-F1
#
_cell.length_a   1.000
_cell.length_b   1.000
_cell.length_c   1.000
_cell.angle_alpha   90.00
_cell.angle_beta   90.00
_cell.angle_gamma   90.00
#
_symmetry.space_group_name_H-M   'P 1'
#
loop_
_entity.id
_entity.type
_entity.pdbx_description
1 polymer ?
#
loop_
_entity_poly.entity_id
_entity_poly.type
_entity_poly.pdbx_seq_one_letter_code
_entity_poly.pdbx_strand_id
1 'polypeptide(L)'
;PATRTFQALRIAVNRELESLEDGLDKVFHFLNPGGVCVVISFHSLEDRIVKRKFRYFSKENKVEIITSKPLRPTDFEIQINPRARSAKLRCVQRRNNHKNNILLKIFLL
;
A
#
# COMPACT_ATOMS: atom_id res chain seq x y z
N PRO A 1 28.49 -7.92 3.74
CA PRO A 1 28.87 -8.24 2.34
C PRO A 1 27.88 -9.18 1.62
N ALA A 2 27.34 -10.22 2.27
CA ALA A 2 26.46 -11.21 1.60
C ALA A 2 24.96 -10.90 1.63
N THR A 3 24.51 -9.94 2.44
CA THR A 3 23.07 -9.67 2.69
C THR A 3 22.28 -9.34 1.42
N ARG A 4 22.85 -8.60 0.47
CA ARG A 4 22.19 -8.27 -0.81
C ARG A 4 22.04 -9.50 -1.70
N THR A 5 23.03 -10.39 -1.70
CA THR A 5 23.01 -11.63 -2.48
C THR A 5 21.97 -12.60 -1.93
N PHE A 6 21.93 -12.82 -0.60
CA PHE A 6 20.90 -13.64 0.03
C PHE A 6 19.50 -13.03 -0.11
N GLN A 7 19.38 -11.70 -0.09
CA GLN A 7 18.11 -11.03 -0.38
C GLN A 7 17.64 -11.31 -1.80
N ALA A 8 18.53 -11.20 -2.79
CA ALA A 8 18.20 -11.48 -4.18
C ALA A 8 17.77 -12.94 -4.39
N LEU A 9 18.49 -13.89 -3.76
CA LEU A 9 18.14 -15.30 -3.80
C LEU A 9 16.76 -15.55 -3.17
N ARG A 10 16.50 -14.98 -1.99
CA ARG A 10 15.21 -15.10 -1.30
C ARG A 10 14.06 -14.57 -2.16
N ILE A 11 14.23 -13.39 -2.75
CA ILE A 11 13.24 -12.79 -3.65
C ILE A 11 12.98 -13.71 -4.85
N ALA A 12 14.03 -14.20 -5.50
CA ALA A 12 13.93 -15.01 -6.71
C ALA A 12 13.33 -16.40 -6.46
N VAL A 13 13.76 -17.07 -5.38
CA VAL A 13 13.30 -18.42 -5.02
C VAL A 13 11.84 -18.40 -4.61
N ASN A 14 11.42 -17.42 -3.81
CA ASN A 14 10.05 -17.34 -3.29
C ASN A 14 9.10 -16.55 -4.21
N ARG A 15 9.57 -16.02 -5.35
CA ARG A 15 8.78 -15.16 -6.25
C ARG A 15 8.03 -14.06 -5.50
N GLU A 16 8.72 -13.40 -4.58
CA GLU A 16 8.09 -12.54 -3.59
C GLU A 16 7.50 -11.27 -4.20
N LEU A 17 8.14 -10.75 -5.25
CA LEU A 17 7.68 -9.52 -5.91
C LEU A 17 6.43 -9.78 -6.75
N GLU A 18 6.40 -10.90 -7.48
CA GLU A 18 5.24 -11.33 -8.26
C GLU A 18 4.05 -11.59 -7.33
N SER A 19 4.29 -12.31 -6.22
CA SER A 19 3.26 -12.58 -5.21
C SER A 19 2.72 -11.30 -4.57
N LEU A 20 3.58 -10.30 -4.34
CA LEU A 20 3.17 -8.99 -3.85
C LEU A 20 2.30 -8.25 -4.87
N GLU A 21 2.71 -8.22 -6.15
CA GLU A 21 1.94 -7.56 -7.21
C GLU A 21 0.54 -8.18 -7.36
N ASP A 22 0.48 -9.50 -7.48
CA ASP A 22 -0.79 -10.26 -7.57
C ASP A 22 -1.64 -10.08 -6.33
N GLY A 23 -1.01 -10.08 -5.15
CA GLY A 23 -1.68 -9.87 -3.86
C GLY A 23 -2.34 -8.50 -3.78
N LEU A 24 -1.64 -7.44 -4.22
CA LEU A 24 -2.18 -6.08 -4.22
C LEU A 24 -3.38 -5.91 -5.15
N ASP A 25 -3.35 -6.56 -6.31
CA ASP A 25 -4.47 -6.55 -7.25
C ASP A 25 -5.68 -7.28 -6.66
N LYS A 26 -5.48 -8.43 -6.01
CA LYS A 26 -6.55 -9.19 -5.35
C LYS A 26 -7.13 -8.45 -4.15
N VAL A 27 -6.29 -7.91 -3.27
CA VAL A 27 -6.73 -7.18 -2.05
C VAL A 27 -7.68 -6.04 -2.40
N PHE A 28 -7.44 -5.32 -3.51
CA PHE A 28 -8.34 -4.25 -3.92
C PHE A 28 -9.76 -4.75 -4.24
N HIS A 29 -9.90 -5.94 -4.83
CA HIS A 29 -11.20 -6.52 -5.13
C HIS A 29 -11.99 -6.88 -3.85
N PHE A 30 -11.29 -7.29 -2.79
CA PHE A 30 -11.91 -7.69 -1.52
C PHE A 30 -12.13 -6.53 -0.54
N LEU A 31 -11.52 -5.36 -0.76
CA LEU A 31 -11.65 -4.23 0.16
C LEU A 31 -13.06 -3.64 0.06
N ASN A 32 -13.85 -3.58 1.15
CA ASN A 32 -15.14 -2.90 1.10
C ASN A 32 -14.97 -1.38 0.84
N PRO A 33 -15.98 -0.67 0.31
CA PRO A 33 -15.97 0.79 0.27
C PRO A 33 -15.66 1.37 1.66
N GLY A 34 -14.72 2.31 1.74
CA GLY A 34 -14.23 2.89 2.99
C GLY A 34 -13.22 2.02 3.73
N GLY A 35 -13.01 0.78 3.28
CA GLY A 35 -12.01 -0.14 3.80
C GLY A 35 -10.59 0.37 3.56
N VAL A 36 -9.68 0.01 4.46
CA VAL A 36 -8.30 0.49 4.47
C VAL A 36 -7.35 -0.65 4.16
N CYS A 37 -6.44 -0.43 3.22
CA CYS A 37 -5.35 -1.35 2.90
C CYS A 37 -4.03 -0.75 3.40
N VAL A 38 -3.35 -1.50 4.26
CA VAL A 38 -2.05 -1.14 4.85
C VAL A 38 -1.02 -2.15 4.40
N VAL A 39 0.12 -1.67 3.90
CA VAL A 39 1.23 -2.52 3.46
C VAL A 39 2.51 -2.04 4.13
N ILE A 40 3.23 -2.98 4.75
CA ILE A 40 4.56 -2.76 5.32
C ILE A 40 5.58 -3.44 4.41
N SER A 41 6.57 -2.68 3.94
CA SER A 41 7.66 -3.17 3.10
C SER A 41 9.00 -2.97 3.79
N PHE A 42 9.95 -3.88 3.60
CA PHE A 42 11.25 -3.82 4.26
C PHE A 42 12.35 -3.37 3.33
N HIS A 43 12.16 -3.50 2.01
CA HIS A 43 13.16 -3.05 1.04
C HIS A 43 12.59 -2.17 -0.07
N SER A 44 13.49 -1.59 -0.86
CA SER A 44 13.15 -0.56 -1.84
C SER A 44 12.37 -1.09 -3.05
N LEU A 45 12.59 -2.34 -3.45
CA LEU A 45 11.84 -2.97 -4.54
C LEU A 45 10.35 -3.14 -4.18
N GLU A 46 10.04 -3.74 -3.02
CA GLU A 46 8.68 -3.83 -2.49
C GLU A 46 8.02 -2.46 -2.37
N ASP A 47 8.67 -1.50 -1.69
CA ASP A 47 8.10 -0.15 -1.51
C ASP A 47 7.78 0.53 -2.84
N ARG A 48 8.61 0.31 -3.86
CA ARG A 48 8.41 0.85 -5.21
C ARG A 48 7.19 0.23 -5.88
N ILE A 49 6.98 -1.09 -5.75
CA ILE A 49 5.82 -1.79 -6.28
C ILE A 49 4.54 -1.25 -5.62
N VAL A 50 4.51 -1.23 -4.28
CA VAL A 50 3.36 -0.74 -3.50
C VAL A 50 3.03 0.71 -3.88
N LYS A 51 4.03 1.59 -3.92
CA LYS A 51 3.86 2.99 -4.31
C LYS A 51 3.28 3.12 -5.72
N ARG A 52 3.74 2.32 -6.68
CA ARG A 52 3.26 2.37 -8.07
C ARG A 52 1.80 1.88 -8.16
N LYS A 53 1.46 0.75 -7.55
CA LYS A 53 0.10 0.20 -7.51
C LYS A 53 -0.88 1.14 -6.83
N PHE A 54 -0.53 1.69 -5.66
CA PHE A 54 -1.39 2.66 -4.96
C PHE A 54 -1.64 3.93 -5.77
N ARG A 55 -0.62 4.44 -6.47
CA ARG A 55 -0.79 5.56 -7.40
C ARG A 55 -1.66 5.21 -8.61
N TYR A 56 -1.51 4.00 -9.14
CA TYR A 56 -2.34 3.50 -10.24
C TYR A 56 -3.82 3.46 -9.82
N PHE A 57 -4.15 2.82 -8.70
CA PHE A 57 -5.52 2.79 -8.19
C PHE A 57 -6.07 4.19 -7.84
N SER A 58 -5.22 5.08 -7.34
CA SER A 58 -5.64 6.45 -7.05
C SER A 58 -5.98 7.22 -8.33
N LYS A 59 -5.21 7.05 -9.40
CA LYS A 59 -5.51 7.62 -10.74
C LYS A 59 -6.81 7.08 -11.32
N GLU A 60 -7.13 5.82 -11.07
CA GLU A 60 -8.41 5.22 -11.46
C GLU A 60 -9.59 5.65 -10.55
N ASN A 61 -9.39 6.62 -9.65
CA ASN A 61 -10.38 7.06 -8.65
C ASN A 61 -10.93 5.94 -7.77
N LYS A 62 -10.19 4.83 -7.64
CA LYS A 62 -10.57 3.65 -6.86
C LYS A 62 -10.22 3.79 -5.38
N VAL A 63 -9.10 4.47 -5.09
CA VAL A 63 -8.60 4.69 -3.73
C VAL A 63 -8.19 6.13 -3.48
N GLU A 64 -8.18 6.50 -2.21
CA GLU A 64 -7.54 7.69 -1.69
C GLU A 64 -6.24 7.32 -0.96
N ILE A 65 -5.18 8.09 -1.21
CA ILE A 65 -3.87 7.87 -0.57
C ILE A 65 -3.87 8.58 0.78
N ILE A 66 -3.84 7.81 1.86
CA ILE A 66 -3.75 8.34 3.22
C ILE A 66 -2.31 8.80 3.51
N THR A 67 -1.32 7.97 3.17
CA THR A 67 0.09 8.27 3.43
C THR A 67 0.81 8.69 2.15
N SER A 68 1.00 10.00 1.96
CA SER A 68 1.74 10.54 0.80
C SER A 68 3.22 10.13 0.80
N LYS A 69 3.84 10.12 1.98
CA LYS A 69 5.18 9.59 2.27
C LYS A 69 5.04 8.31 3.11
N PRO A 70 5.94 7.33 2.96
CA PRO A 70 5.87 6.12 3.80
C PRO A 70 6.13 6.49 5.26
N LEU A 71 5.33 5.94 6.18
CA LEU A 71 5.61 6.04 7.60
C LEU A 71 6.78 5.11 7.93
N ARG A 72 7.69 5.61 8.78
CA ARG A 72 8.89 4.89 9.23
C ARG A 72 8.78 4.63 10.73
N PRO A 73 9.43 3.57 11.22
CA PRO A 73 9.50 3.31 12.65
C PRO A 73 10.18 4.48 13.38
N THR A 74 9.84 4.63 14.64
CA THR A 74 10.52 5.59 15.54
C THR A 74 11.85 5.01 16.05
N ASP A 75 12.75 5.86 16.54
CA ASP A 75 14.03 5.39 17.08
C ASP A 75 13.84 4.44 18.28
N PHE A 76 12.83 4.71 19.11
CA PHE A 76 12.43 3.83 20.21
C PHE A 76 11.97 2.45 19.72
N GLU A 77 11.15 2.42 18.66
CA GLU A 77 10.72 1.16 18.04
C GLU A 77 11.91 0.37 17.48
N ILE A 78 12.89 1.05 16.87
CA ILE A 78 14.09 0.41 16.34
C ILE A 78 14.95 -0.17 17.46
N GLN A 79 15.01 0.47 18.63
CA GLN A 79 15.75 -0.03 19.78
C GLN A 79 15.13 -1.33 20.32
N ILE A 80 13.81 -1.39 20.46
CA ILE A 80 13.08 -2.57 20.95
C ILE A 80 12.99 -3.65 19.87
N ASN A 81 12.86 -3.26 18.61
CA ASN A 81 12.75 -4.14 17.47
C ASN A 81 13.71 -3.71 16.34
N PRO A 82 14.98 -4.15 16.36
CA PRO A 82 15.96 -3.82 15.33
C PRO A 82 15.53 -4.23 13.91
N ARG A 83 14.64 -5.22 13.76
CA ARG A 83 14.12 -5.66 12.45
C ARG A 83 13.18 -4.62 11.82
N ALA A 84 12.58 -3.75 12.63
CA ALA A 84 11.70 -2.68 12.14
C ALA A 84 12.47 -1.60 11.37
N ARG A 85 13.79 -1.44 11.58
CA ARG A 85 14.64 -0.34 11.03
C ARG A 85 14.36 0.02 9.57
N SER A 86 14.09 -0.95 8.72
CA SER A 86 13.90 -0.74 7.26
C SER A 86 12.44 -0.69 6.82
N ALA A 87 11.50 -0.88 7.75
CA ALA A 87 10.08 -0.90 7.51
C ALA A 87 9.59 0.45 6.97
N LYS A 88 8.71 0.34 5.98
CA LYS A 88 8.03 1.45 5.31
C LYS A 88 6.58 1.08 5.20
N LEU A 89 5.73 1.80 5.91
CA LEU A 89 4.29 1.59 5.90
C LEU A 89 3.64 2.55 4.91
N ARG A 90 2.78 2.01 4.05
CA ARG A 90 1.90 2.78 3.15
C ARG A 90 0.46 2.36 3.36
N CYS A 91 -0.44 3.33 3.28
CA CYS A 91 -1.85 3.17 3.53
C CYS A 91 -2.70 3.85 2.45
N VAL A 92 -3.72 3.16 1.97
CA VAL A 92 -4.77 3.67 1.08
C VAL A 92 -6.14 3.27 1.60
N GLN A 93 -7.15 4.06 1.29
CA GLN A 93 -8.54 3.76 1.58
C GLN A 93 -9.32 3.59 0.27
N ARG A 94 -10.13 2.54 0.14
CA ARG A 94 -11.05 2.42 -1.00
C ARG A 94 -12.10 3.52 -0.89
N ARG A 95 -12.31 4.26 -1.97
CA ARG A 95 -13.32 5.32 -1.97
C ARG A 95 -14.71 4.73 -1.72
N ASN A 96 -15.51 5.46 -0.97
CA ASN A 96 -16.91 5.16 -0.82
C ASN A 96 -17.59 5.37 -2.17
N ASN A 97 -18.11 4.31 -2.78
CA ASN A 97 -19.08 4.43 -3.86
C ASN A 97 -20.42 4.89 -3.27
N HIS A 98 -20.46 6.07 -2.69
CA HIS A 98 -21.71 6.79 -2.54
C HIS A 98 -21.92 7.60 -3.82
N LYS A 99 -22.52 6.96 -4.82
CA LYS A 99 -23.44 7.69 -5.71
C LYS A 99 -24.66 8.09 -4.87
N ASN A 100 -24.48 9.02 -3.94
CA ASN A 100 -25.61 9.68 -3.30
C ASN A 100 -26.09 10.79 -4.25
N ASN A 101 -27.25 10.52 -4.84
CA ASN A 101 -28.23 11.47 -5.36
C ASN A 101 -28.18 12.87 -4.71
N ILE A 102 -27.31 13.78 -5.16
CA ILE A 102 -27.31 15.19 -4.71
C ILE A 102 -27.34 16.19 -5.88
N LEU A 103 -27.18 15.77 -7.14
CA LEU A 103 -27.52 16.63 -8.28
C LEU A 103 -29.04 16.75 -8.54
N LEU A 104 -29.88 15.96 -7.84
CA LEU A 104 -31.34 16.10 -7.86
C LEU A 104 -31.87 17.17 -6.89
N LYS A 105 -30.99 17.96 -6.25
CA LYS A 105 -31.37 19.01 -5.28
C LYS A 105 -31.20 20.45 -5.76
N ILE A 106 -30.96 20.69 -7.05
CA ILE A 106 -30.97 22.03 -7.67
C ILE A 106 -32.12 22.12 -8.70
N PHE A 107 -33.33 21.76 -8.27
CA PHE A 107 -34.58 22.07 -8.98
C PHE A 107 -35.68 22.55 -8.02
N LEU A 108 -35.28 23.06 -6.84
CA LEU A 108 -36.14 23.74 -5.89
C LEU A 108 -35.48 25.06 -5.49
N LEU A 109 -35.42 25.98 -6.46
CA LEU A 109 -35.55 27.42 -6.27
C LEU A 109 -36.46 27.94 -7.38
#